data_AF-A0ABC8QRN8-F1
#
_entry.id   AF-A0ABC8QRN8-F1
#
_cell.length_a   1.000
_cell.length_b   1.000
_cell.length_c   1.000
_cell.angle_alpha   90.00
_cell.angle_beta   90.00
_cell.angle_gamma   90.00
#
_symmetry.space_group_name_H-M   'P 1'
#
loop_
_entity.id
_entity.type
_entity.pdbx_description
1 polymer ?
#
loop_
_entity_poly.entity_id
_entity_poly.type
_entity_poly.pdbx_seq_one_letter_code
_entity_poly.pdbx_strand_id
1 'polypeptide(L)'
;MKFNSKCWFTGTSYCVYILATSEFKIELLAVVPYLSITEALDAAKDIFAENAKRFYKINVAVKSFDSKNVISPNFVKIETNTPQRDVVLVRLVWVDASGQHRCRVIPEKRFKDSVKKNGVGLTVACMAMSSATDGPAVGTNLSAVGEIRLIPDLSTKCRIPWATQEEMVLADMYLKPGEAWEYCPKEALRRVSKVLKDEFNLVMNAGFEIEFFLLKSVLREGKEEWVPFDTTPYCSTSSFDAASPLLHEVVAALESLNITVEQLHAESGKGQFELALGYTECTVAANNLIFTREVIRAVARKYGLLATFVPK
;
A
#
# COMPACT_ATOMS: atom_id res chain seq x y z
N MET A 1 20.94 21.84 -11.21
CA MET A 1 21.50 20.93 -10.19
C MET A 1 20.29 20.36 -9.42
N LYS A 2 19.80 19.18 -9.80
CA LYS A 2 18.58 18.57 -9.24
C LYS A 2 19.02 17.29 -8.50
N PHE A 3 18.83 17.28 -7.19
CA PHE A 3 19.22 16.19 -6.29
C PHE A 3 18.07 15.19 -6.14
N ASN A 4 18.35 13.89 -6.22
CA ASN A 4 17.46 12.82 -5.79
C ASN A 4 18.26 11.95 -4.80
N SER A 5 17.85 11.92 -3.54
CA SER A 5 18.41 11.02 -2.52
C SER A 5 17.67 9.68 -2.57
N LYS A 6 18.39 8.58 -2.85
CA LYS A 6 17.92 7.22 -2.57
C LYS A 6 18.46 6.83 -1.19
N CYS A 7 17.57 6.53 -0.26
CA CYS A 7 17.90 5.93 1.03
C CYS A 7 17.25 4.55 1.05
N TRP A 8 18.05 3.49 1.06
CA TRP A 8 17.58 2.11 1.11
C TRP A 8 17.36 1.75 2.58
N PHE A 9 16.12 1.43 2.94
CA PHE A 9 15.77 0.90 4.25
C PHE A 9 15.22 -0.51 4.07
N THR A 10 16.00 -1.52 4.45
CA THR A 10 15.54 -2.90 4.55
C THR A 10 14.63 -3.01 5.78
N GLY A 11 13.33 -3.13 5.56
CA GLY A 11 12.36 -3.28 6.63
C GLY A 11 10.94 -3.14 6.11
N THR A 12 10.22 -4.25 6.13
CA THR A 12 8.80 -4.50 5.80
C THR A 12 7.75 -3.64 6.54
N SER A 13 8.13 -2.47 7.05
CA SER A 13 7.21 -1.42 7.51
C SER A 13 7.34 -0.23 6.57
N TYR A 14 6.43 -0.14 5.60
CA TYR A 14 6.24 1.02 4.72
C TYR A 14 7.57 1.64 4.21
N CYS A 15 8.22 1.01 3.23
CA CYS A 15 9.25 1.70 2.46
C CYS A 15 8.56 2.78 1.61
N VAL A 16 8.54 4.03 2.09
CA VAL A 16 8.00 5.19 1.37
C VAL A 16 9.16 5.93 0.74
N TYR A 17 9.34 5.78 -0.57
CA TYR A 17 10.26 6.64 -1.32
C TYR A 17 9.67 8.03 -1.50
N ILE A 18 10.01 9.00 -0.65
CA ILE A 18 9.65 10.40 -0.89
C ILE A 18 10.54 10.97 -2.01
N LEU A 19 10.06 10.87 -3.26
CA LEU A 19 10.71 11.51 -4.40
C LEU A 19 10.17 12.95 -4.56
N ALA A 20 10.87 13.90 -3.95
CA ALA A 20 10.61 15.31 -4.17
C ALA A 20 11.28 15.77 -5.47
N THR A 21 10.53 15.80 -6.57
CA THR A 21 11.05 16.21 -7.87
C THR A 21 11.15 17.73 -7.99
N SER A 22 12.34 18.24 -7.65
CA SER A 22 13.08 19.19 -8.49
C SER A 22 12.58 20.63 -8.77
N GLU A 23 11.54 21.08 -8.09
CA GLU A 23 11.43 22.48 -7.67
C GLU A 23 11.65 22.55 -6.17
N PHE A 24 12.82 22.05 -5.76
CA PHE A 24 13.36 22.22 -4.42
C PHE A 24 13.80 23.68 -4.25
N LYS A 25 12.81 24.53 -4.05
CA LYS A 25 12.88 25.69 -3.17
C LYS A 25 12.20 25.26 -1.88
N ILE A 26 12.83 24.33 -1.17
CA ILE A 26 12.50 24.12 0.23
C ILE A 26 12.94 25.39 0.99
N GLU A 27 12.36 25.82 2.10
CA GLU A 27 11.80 25.03 3.19
C GLU A 27 11.22 25.96 4.28
N LEU A 28 10.50 25.37 5.24
CA LEU A 28 10.62 25.66 6.68
C LEU A 28 10.78 27.14 7.10
N LEU A 29 9.71 27.94 7.01
CA LEU A 29 9.62 29.21 7.76
C LEU A 29 8.56 29.22 8.88
N ALA A 30 7.78 28.14 9.06
CA ALA A 30 6.62 28.20 9.95
C ALA A 30 6.77 27.53 11.34
N VAL A 31 7.86 26.80 11.62
CA VAL A 31 8.00 26.12 12.94
C VAL A 31 9.26 26.52 13.72
N VAL A 32 10.29 27.06 13.07
CA VAL A 32 11.42 27.75 13.74
C VAL A 32 11.92 28.81 12.77
N PRO A 33 11.81 30.13 13.06
CA PRO A 33 12.08 31.19 12.09
C PRO A 33 13.57 31.42 11.78
N TYR A 34 14.44 30.43 11.96
CA TYR A 34 15.90 30.61 11.89
C TYR A 34 16.67 29.53 11.11
N LEU A 35 16.00 28.62 10.40
CA LEU A 35 16.71 27.55 9.67
C LEU A 35 16.81 27.86 8.17
N SER A 36 18.03 27.77 7.65
CA SER A 36 18.37 27.78 6.23
C SER A 36 17.97 26.47 5.54
N ILE A 37 17.93 26.48 4.20
CA ILE A 37 17.58 25.31 3.37
C ILE A 37 18.45 24.09 3.70
N THR A 38 19.73 24.30 4.00
CA THR A 38 20.63 23.21 4.38
C THR A 38 20.24 22.63 5.74
N GLU A 39 19.88 23.47 6.70
CA GLU A 39 19.51 23.06 8.06
C GLU A 39 18.15 22.37 8.11
N ALA A 40 17.23 22.76 7.24
CA ALA A 40 15.91 22.17 7.16
C ALA A 40 15.93 20.80 6.44
N LEU A 41 16.77 20.65 5.41
CA LEU A 41 17.12 19.36 4.82
C LEU A 41 17.75 18.41 5.81
N ASP A 42 18.68 18.91 6.62
CA ASP A 42 19.35 18.11 7.63
C ASP A 42 18.39 17.79 8.79
N ALA A 43 17.46 18.67 9.15
CA ALA A 43 16.39 18.37 10.10
C ALA A 43 15.42 17.29 9.59
N ALA A 44 15.01 17.33 8.31
CA ALA A 44 14.17 16.29 7.72
C ALA A 44 14.91 14.93 7.72
N LYS A 45 16.17 14.92 7.29
CA LYS A 45 17.03 13.72 7.35
C LYS A 45 17.19 13.22 8.78
N ASP A 46 17.42 14.10 9.75
CA ASP A 46 17.57 13.73 11.16
C ASP A 46 16.26 13.22 11.74
N ILE A 47 15.10 13.80 11.43
CA ILE A 47 13.80 13.30 11.90
C ILE A 47 13.57 11.88 11.38
N PHE A 48 13.77 11.64 10.09
CA PHE A 48 13.60 10.31 9.52
C PHE A 48 14.67 9.32 9.99
N ALA A 49 15.92 9.74 10.10
CA ALA A 49 17.02 8.90 10.58
C ALA A 49 16.91 8.58 12.07
N GLU A 50 16.55 9.53 12.92
CA GLU A 50 16.35 9.34 14.36
C GLU A 50 15.08 8.54 14.65
N ASN A 51 13.99 8.74 13.89
CA ASN A 51 12.82 7.88 13.97
C ASN A 51 13.19 6.44 13.60
N ALA A 52 13.95 6.23 12.52
CA ALA A 52 14.44 4.90 12.14
C ALA A 52 15.39 4.30 13.21
N LYS A 53 16.35 5.07 13.73
CA LYS A 53 17.26 4.63 14.81
C LYS A 53 16.50 4.24 16.08
N ARG A 54 15.48 5.01 16.47
CA ARG A 54 14.64 4.71 17.63
C ARG A 54 13.76 3.48 17.41
N PHE A 55 13.17 3.36 16.22
CA PHE A 55 12.26 2.26 15.89
C PHE A 55 13.02 0.93 15.76
N TYR A 56 14.21 0.95 15.18
CA TYR A 56 15.00 -0.25 14.86
C TYR A 56 16.23 -0.48 15.74
N LYS A 57 16.51 0.41 16.71
CA LYS A 57 17.68 0.37 17.61
C LYS A 57 19.02 0.30 16.86
N ILE A 58 19.12 0.96 15.71
CA ILE A 58 20.31 0.96 14.85
C ILE A 58 21.33 1.98 15.36
N ASN A 59 22.61 1.59 15.44
CA ASN A 59 23.68 2.41 16.03
C ASN A 59 24.89 2.56 15.08
N VAL A 60 24.69 3.17 13.91
CA VAL A 60 25.76 3.39 12.91
C VAL A 60 25.59 4.76 12.21
N ALA A 61 26.72 5.43 11.95
CA ALA A 61 26.78 6.72 11.24
C ALA A 61 26.79 6.52 9.70
N VAL A 62 25.90 7.22 8.99
CA VAL A 62 25.73 7.09 7.53
C VAL A 62 26.76 7.96 6.80
N LYS A 63 27.55 7.37 5.89
CA LYS A 63 28.41 8.09 4.92
C LYS A 63 27.76 8.10 3.54
N SER A 64 27.82 9.24 2.85
CA SER A 64 27.23 9.45 1.52
C SER A 64 28.07 8.85 0.39
N PHE A 65 27.38 8.30 -0.61
CA PHE A 65 27.93 7.81 -1.87
C PHE A 65 27.12 8.34 -3.06
N ASP A 66 27.79 8.46 -4.21
CA ASP A 66 27.37 9.18 -5.41
C ASP A 66 27.45 8.24 -6.64
N SER A 67 26.45 8.20 -7.53
CA SER A 67 26.60 7.91 -8.99
C SER A 67 25.28 7.86 -9.79
N LYS A 68 25.45 7.94 -11.12
CA LYS A 68 24.59 8.50 -12.17
C LYS A 68 23.77 7.47 -13.00
N ASN A 69 22.79 8.04 -13.72
CA ASN A 69 22.11 7.64 -14.98
C ASN A 69 20.80 6.83 -14.92
N VAL A 70 19.70 7.43 -15.43
CA VAL A 70 18.44 6.77 -15.85
C VAL A 70 17.83 7.51 -17.07
N ILE A 71 17.30 6.73 -18.01
CA ILE A 71 16.60 7.09 -19.26
C ILE A 71 15.07 6.99 -19.03
N SER A 72 14.27 7.85 -19.66
CA SER A 72 12.79 7.86 -19.56
C SER A 72 12.11 6.89 -20.54
N PRO A 73 11.07 6.13 -20.14
CA PRO A 73 10.21 5.41 -21.08
C PRO A 73 8.87 6.13 -21.33
N ASN A 74 8.42 6.09 -22.60
CA ASN A 74 7.09 6.49 -23.03
C ASN A 74 6.11 5.33 -22.88
N PHE A 75 4.91 5.64 -22.39
CA PHE A 75 3.83 4.69 -22.12
C PHE A 75 3.02 4.35 -23.38
N VAL A 76 2.70 3.08 -23.56
CA VAL A 76 1.71 2.59 -24.53
C VAL A 76 0.58 1.92 -23.76
N LYS A 77 -0.67 2.35 -24.02
CA LYS A 77 -1.88 1.71 -23.50
C LYS A 77 -2.12 0.39 -24.24
N ILE A 78 -2.31 -0.69 -23.50
CA ILE A 78 -2.77 -1.98 -24.03
C ILE A 78 -4.22 -2.18 -23.57
N GLU A 79 -5.15 -2.25 -24.52
CA GLU A 79 -6.55 -2.61 -24.27
C GLU A 79 -6.69 -4.14 -24.29
N THR A 80 -7.09 -4.75 -23.17
CA THR A 80 -7.36 -6.19 -23.10
C THR A 80 -8.83 -6.47 -23.43
N ASN A 81 -9.06 -7.07 -24.62
CA ASN A 81 -10.37 -7.52 -25.13
C ASN A 81 -10.88 -8.79 -24.43
N THR A 82 -11.43 -8.66 -23.22
CA THR A 82 -12.22 -9.74 -22.57
C THR A 82 -13.69 -9.33 -22.53
N PRO A 83 -14.65 -10.23 -22.86
CA PRO A 83 -16.08 -9.91 -22.79
C PRO A 83 -16.47 -9.46 -21.38
N GLN A 84 -16.86 -8.18 -21.25
CA GLN A 84 -17.30 -7.64 -19.96
C GLN A 84 -18.64 -8.25 -19.57
N ARG A 85 -18.63 -9.11 -18.54
CA ARG A 85 -19.85 -9.55 -17.84
C ARG A 85 -20.45 -8.41 -17.01
N ASP A 86 -21.73 -8.47 -16.69
CA ASP A 86 -22.33 -7.47 -15.80
C ASP A 86 -21.77 -7.59 -14.38
N VAL A 87 -21.60 -6.43 -13.73
CA VAL A 87 -21.15 -6.34 -12.34
C VAL A 87 -22.33 -6.69 -11.43
N VAL A 88 -22.11 -7.63 -10.51
CA VAL A 88 -23.14 -8.10 -9.56
C VAL A 88 -22.85 -7.65 -8.12
N LEU A 89 -21.57 -7.45 -7.78
CA LEU A 89 -21.13 -7.06 -6.44
C LEU A 89 -20.06 -5.97 -6.51
N VAL A 90 -20.08 -5.09 -5.51
CA VAL A 90 -19.07 -4.04 -5.30
C VAL A 90 -18.46 -4.22 -3.91
N ARG A 91 -17.15 -4.43 -3.87
CA ARG A 91 -16.36 -4.52 -2.63
C ARG A 91 -15.97 -3.12 -2.18
N LEU A 92 -16.53 -2.68 -1.06
CA LEU A 92 -16.16 -1.44 -0.39
C LEU A 92 -15.02 -1.76 0.59
N VAL A 93 -13.81 -1.33 0.28
CA VAL A 93 -12.58 -1.71 0.99
C VAL A 93 -12.06 -0.55 1.85
N TRP A 94 -11.60 -0.84 3.06
CA TRP A 94 -10.88 0.12 3.92
C TRP A 94 -9.69 -0.56 4.59
N VAL A 95 -8.78 0.24 5.13
CA VAL A 95 -7.63 -0.21 5.91
C VAL A 95 -7.83 0.22 7.35
N ASP A 96 -7.68 -0.72 8.29
CA ASP A 96 -7.77 -0.41 9.72
C ASP A 96 -6.43 0.07 10.32
N ALA A 97 -6.43 0.40 11.61
CA ALA A 97 -5.23 0.89 12.29
C ALA A 97 -4.10 -0.17 12.39
N SER A 98 -4.43 -1.46 12.25
CA SER A 98 -3.46 -2.55 12.22
C SER A 98 -2.90 -2.81 10.82
N GLY A 99 -3.33 -2.05 9.82
CA GLY A 99 -2.94 -2.23 8.42
C GLY A 99 -3.67 -3.38 7.71
N GLN A 100 -4.70 -3.95 8.32
CA GLN A 100 -5.50 -5.00 7.70
C GLN A 100 -6.50 -4.40 6.71
N HIS A 101 -6.59 -5.05 5.55
CA HIS A 101 -7.60 -4.71 4.55
C HIS A 101 -8.90 -5.37 4.96
N ARG A 102 -9.96 -4.59 5.04
CA ARG A 102 -11.30 -5.05 5.41
C ARG A 102 -12.27 -4.66 4.30
N CYS A 103 -13.36 -5.40 4.16
CA CYS A 103 -14.34 -5.09 3.13
C CYS A 103 -15.78 -5.34 3.58
N ARG A 104 -16.70 -4.61 2.93
CA ARG A 104 -18.13 -4.94 2.85
C ARG A 104 -18.50 -5.13 1.40
N VAL A 105 -19.18 -6.22 1.11
CA VAL A 105 -19.62 -6.54 -0.26
C VAL A 105 -21.07 -6.12 -0.42
N ILE A 106 -21.34 -5.28 -1.43
CA ILE A 106 -22.63 -4.66 -1.66
C ILE A 106 -23.17 -5.11 -3.03
N PRO A 107 -24.42 -5.58 -3.12
CA PRO A 107 -25.06 -5.83 -4.41
C PRO A 107 -25.07 -4.57 -5.30
N GLU A 108 -24.74 -4.71 -6.58
CA GLU A 108 -24.54 -3.59 -7.50
C GLU A 108 -25.74 -2.63 -7.53
N LYS A 109 -26.96 -3.16 -7.51
CA LYS A 109 -28.19 -2.36 -7.42
C LYS A 109 -28.21 -1.46 -6.18
N ARG A 110 -27.95 -2.01 -4.98
CA ARG A 110 -27.89 -1.23 -3.73
C ARG A 110 -26.74 -0.21 -3.77
N PHE A 111 -25.63 -0.57 -4.43
CA PHE A 111 -24.53 0.36 -4.63
C PHE A 111 -24.94 1.58 -5.43
N LYS A 112 -25.60 1.35 -6.58
CA LYS A 112 -26.11 2.40 -7.48
C LYS A 112 -27.19 3.26 -6.82
N ASP A 113 -28.11 2.64 -6.09
CA ASP A 113 -29.30 3.30 -5.56
C ASP A 113 -29.00 4.17 -4.33
N SER A 114 -28.08 3.74 -3.45
CA SER A 114 -27.88 4.41 -2.16
C SER A 114 -26.43 4.52 -1.71
N VAL A 115 -25.65 3.44 -1.78
CA VAL A 115 -24.32 3.41 -1.12
C VAL A 115 -23.33 4.37 -1.77
N LYS A 116 -23.37 4.55 -3.10
CA LYS A 116 -22.48 5.51 -3.77
C LYS A 116 -22.61 6.95 -3.25
N LYS A 117 -23.78 7.31 -2.70
CA LYS A 117 -24.09 8.66 -2.20
C LYS A 117 -24.04 8.75 -0.68
N ASN A 118 -24.60 7.76 0.00
CA ASN A 118 -24.86 7.78 1.44
C ASN A 118 -23.83 6.96 2.24
N GLY A 119 -23.03 6.14 1.56
CA GLY A 119 -22.12 5.20 2.19
C GLY A 119 -22.80 4.03 2.90
N VAL A 120 -22.02 3.33 3.72
CA VAL A 120 -22.48 2.22 4.58
C VAL A 120 -22.06 2.47 6.02
N GLY A 121 -22.97 2.22 6.96
CA GLY A 121 -22.69 2.28 8.40
C GLY A 121 -21.68 1.21 8.84
N LEU A 122 -20.70 1.60 9.64
CA LEU A 122 -19.71 0.72 10.26
C LEU A 122 -19.45 1.16 11.70
N THR A 123 -19.29 0.20 12.61
CA THR A 123 -18.96 0.51 14.02
C THR A 123 -17.56 1.12 14.14
N VAL A 124 -17.39 2.09 15.04
CA VAL A 124 -16.08 2.70 15.34
C VAL A 124 -15.06 1.69 15.88
N ALA A 125 -15.51 0.60 16.50
CA ALA A 125 -14.67 -0.51 16.95
C ALA A 125 -13.78 -1.10 15.84
N CYS A 126 -14.17 -0.96 14.57
CA CYS A 126 -13.40 -1.52 13.44
C CYS A 126 -11.96 -0.99 13.37
N MET A 127 -11.70 0.23 13.86
CA MET A 127 -10.36 0.82 13.88
C MET A 127 -9.54 0.43 15.11
N ALA A 128 -10.16 -0.17 16.12
CA ALA A 128 -9.47 -0.70 17.30
C ALA A 128 -9.18 -2.19 17.21
N MET A 129 -9.66 -2.88 16.17
CA MET A 129 -9.38 -4.30 15.98
C MET A 129 -7.89 -4.54 15.75
N SER A 130 -7.33 -5.53 16.43
CA SER A 130 -5.96 -5.95 16.19
C SER A 130 -5.87 -6.85 14.94
N SER A 131 -4.66 -7.10 14.46
CA SER A 131 -4.41 -8.06 13.38
C SER A 131 -4.60 -9.53 13.80
N ALA A 132 -4.71 -9.81 15.11
CA ALA A 132 -4.69 -11.17 15.66
C ALA A 132 -6.02 -11.60 16.31
N THR A 133 -6.89 -10.65 16.68
CA THR A 133 -8.09 -10.93 17.48
C THR A 133 -9.30 -10.20 16.92
N ASP A 134 -10.46 -10.87 16.93
CA ASP A 134 -11.74 -10.27 16.57
C ASP A 134 -12.34 -9.49 17.75
N GLY A 135 -11.66 -8.41 18.14
CA GLY A 135 -12.05 -7.58 19.27
C GLY A 135 -11.23 -6.29 19.37
N PRO A 136 -11.81 -5.19 19.89
CA PRO A 136 -11.06 -3.95 20.12
C PRO A 136 -9.89 -4.17 21.08
N ALA A 137 -8.74 -3.60 20.74
CA ALA A 137 -7.60 -3.57 21.63
C ALA A 137 -7.93 -2.78 22.91
N VAL A 138 -7.40 -3.25 24.04
CA VAL A 138 -7.59 -2.63 25.35
C VAL A 138 -6.99 -1.21 25.34
N GLY A 139 -7.71 -0.25 25.94
CA GLY A 139 -7.23 1.14 26.08
C GLY A 139 -7.47 2.05 24.88
N THR A 140 -8.16 1.58 23.83
CA THR A 140 -8.45 2.38 22.63
C THR A 140 -9.63 3.34 22.79
N ASN A 141 -10.49 3.14 23.80
CA ASN A 141 -11.77 3.84 23.99
C ASN A 141 -12.77 3.72 22.81
N LEU A 142 -12.45 2.90 21.79
CA LEU A 142 -13.36 2.59 20.69
C LEU A 142 -14.08 1.28 21.01
N SER A 143 -15.41 1.32 21.03
CA SER A 143 -16.25 0.17 21.35
C SER A 143 -17.26 -0.10 20.24
N ALA A 144 -18.09 -1.13 20.40
CA ALA A 144 -19.18 -1.42 19.47
C ALA A 144 -20.22 -0.27 19.40
N VAL A 145 -20.24 0.62 20.40
CA VAL A 145 -21.12 1.79 20.46
C VAL A 145 -20.55 2.93 19.62
N GLY A 146 -21.37 3.43 18.70
CA GLY A 146 -21.00 4.49 17.76
C GLY A 146 -20.84 3.95 16.33
N GLU A 147 -21.20 4.79 15.37
CA GLU A 147 -21.19 4.46 13.95
C GLU A 147 -20.47 5.55 13.15
N ILE A 148 -19.69 5.12 12.16
CA ILE A 148 -19.17 5.93 11.07
C ILE A 148 -19.81 5.51 9.76
N ARG A 149 -19.68 6.37 8.74
CA ARG A 149 -20.03 6.07 7.35
C ARG A 149 -18.77 5.78 6.55
N LEU A 150 -18.73 4.61 5.92
CA LEU A 150 -17.82 4.30 4.83
C LEU A 150 -18.35 4.95 3.55
N ILE A 151 -17.69 6.00 3.08
CA ILE A 151 -18.03 6.71 1.84
C ILE A 151 -17.11 6.23 0.72
N PRO A 152 -17.62 5.66 -0.38
CA PRO A 152 -16.78 5.19 -1.49
C PRO A 152 -16.08 6.36 -2.18
N ASP A 153 -14.76 6.26 -2.32
CA ASP A 153 -13.95 7.13 -3.17
C ASP A 153 -14.01 6.60 -4.61
N LEU A 154 -14.96 7.13 -5.38
CA LEU A 154 -15.22 6.67 -6.75
C LEU A 154 -14.02 6.84 -7.70
N SER A 155 -13.04 7.69 -7.37
CA SER A 155 -11.81 7.82 -8.15
C SER A 155 -10.93 6.56 -8.09
N THR A 156 -11.12 5.73 -7.06
CA THR A 156 -10.39 4.47 -6.85
C THR A 156 -11.16 3.26 -7.37
N LYS A 157 -12.36 3.46 -7.94
CA LYS A 157 -13.21 2.36 -8.37
C LYS A 157 -12.57 1.63 -9.56
N CYS A 158 -12.38 0.33 -9.44
CA CYS A 158 -11.85 -0.50 -10.50
C CYS A 158 -12.58 -1.85 -10.58
N ARG A 159 -12.51 -2.47 -11.76
CA ARG A 159 -13.01 -3.84 -11.96
C ARG A 159 -11.95 -4.83 -11.48
N ILE A 160 -12.38 -5.88 -10.79
CA ILE A 160 -11.45 -6.85 -10.21
C ILE A 160 -10.95 -7.81 -11.30
N PRO A 161 -9.63 -7.87 -11.59
CA PRO A 161 -9.10 -8.71 -12.67
C PRO A 161 -9.37 -10.21 -12.49
N TRP A 162 -9.33 -10.70 -11.24
CA TRP A 162 -9.56 -12.10 -10.90
C TRP A 162 -11.02 -12.46 -10.59
N ALA A 163 -11.93 -11.47 -10.54
CA ALA A 163 -13.35 -11.67 -10.24
C ALA A 163 -14.18 -10.80 -11.20
N THR A 164 -14.38 -11.30 -12.42
CA THR A 164 -14.87 -10.47 -13.54
C THR A 164 -16.27 -9.90 -13.34
N GLN A 165 -17.10 -10.41 -12.42
CA GLN A 165 -18.43 -9.85 -12.12
C GLN A 165 -18.40 -8.92 -10.91
N GLU A 166 -17.23 -8.53 -10.42
CA GLU A 166 -17.07 -7.71 -9.23
C GLU A 166 -16.24 -6.46 -9.51
N GLU A 167 -16.57 -5.40 -8.80
CA GLU A 167 -15.76 -4.19 -8.71
C GLU A 167 -15.26 -4.01 -7.28
N MET A 168 -14.18 -3.26 -7.13
CA MET A 168 -13.70 -2.81 -5.83
C MET A 168 -13.56 -1.28 -5.83
N VAL A 169 -13.75 -0.69 -4.65
CA VAL A 169 -13.63 0.74 -4.44
C VAL A 169 -13.16 0.97 -3.00
N LEU A 170 -12.16 1.83 -2.83
CA LEU A 170 -11.67 2.21 -1.51
C LEU A 170 -12.67 3.18 -0.86
N ALA A 171 -12.76 3.15 0.46
CA ALA A 171 -13.68 3.99 1.21
C ALA A 171 -12.97 4.87 2.22
N ASP A 172 -13.43 6.11 2.31
CA ASP A 172 -13.10 7.05 3.36
C ASP A 172 -14.08 6.87 4.54
N MET A 173 -13.65 7.28 5.74
CA MET A 173 -14.46 7.15 6.97
C MET A 173 -14.92 8.52 7.46
N TYR A 174 -16.23 8.66 7.70
CA TYR A 174 -16.88 9.91 8.10
C TYR A 174 -17.73 9.70 9.37
N LEU A 175 -17.73 10.66 10.29
CA LEU A 175 -18.64 10.64 11.46
C LEU A 175 -20.07 11.00 11.05
N LYS A 176 -20.21 12.02 10.20
CA LYS A 176 -21.45 12.48 9.57
C LYS A 176 -21.13 12.99 8.17
N PRO A 177 -22.14 13.17 7.28
CA PRO A 177 -21.91 13.67 5.94
C PRO A 177 -21.06 14.96 5.94
N GLY A 178 -19.92 14.95 5.25
CA GLY A 178 -19.01 16.08 5.16
C GLY A 178 -17.99 16.21 6.31
N GLU A 179 -18.11 15.44 7.39
CA GLU A 179 -17.15 15.43 8.51
C GLU A 179 -16.32 14.14 8.50
N ALA A 180 -15.11 14.22 7.94
CA ALA A 180 -14.18 13.11 7.90
C ALA A 180 -13.74 12.74 9.33
N TRP A 181 -13.63 11.45 9.59
CA TRP A 181 -13.25 10.95 10.91
C TRP A 181 -11.73 11.08 11.12
N GLU A 182 -11.31 11.48 12.31
CA GLU A 182 -9.90 11.71 12.63
C GLU A 182 -9.04 10.44 12.46
N TYR A 183 -9.63 9.26 12.69
CA TYR A 183 -8.98 7.96 12.56
C TYR A 183 -8.97 7.42 11.12
N CYS A 184 -9.51 8.14 10.13
CA CYS A 184 -9.42 7.72 8.74
C CYS A 184 -7.98 7.87 8.22
N PRO A 185 -7.25 6.77 7.88
CA PRO A 185 -5.85 6.88 7.48
C PRO A 185 -5.67 7.63 6.15
N LYS A 186 -6.61 7.45 5.23
CA LYS A 186 -6.61 8.08 3.91
C LYS A 186 -6.85 9.59 4.01
N GLU A 187 -7.74 10.03 4.91
CA GLU A 187 -7.91 11.45 5.23
C GLU A 187 -6.68 12.03 5.96
N ALA A 188 -6.07 11.29 6.89
CA ALA A 188 -4.85 11.75 7.56
C ALA A 188 -3.74 12.06 6.54
N LEU A 189 -3.51 11.17 5.57
CA LEU A 189 -2.57 11.41 4.47
C LEU A 189 -2.99 12.60 3.60
N ARG A 190 -4.28 12.73 3.29
CA ARG A 190 -4.82 13.85 2.50
C ARG A 190 -4.60 15.19 3.18
N ARG A 191 -4.80 15.28 4.50
CA ARG A 191 -4.55 16.50 5.30
C ARG A 191 -3.07 16.91 5.22
N VAL A 192 -2.15 15.97 5.44
CA VAL A 192 -0.70 16.25 5.36
C VAL A 192 -0.32 16.67 3.94
N SER A 193 -0.81 15.97 2.92
CA SER A 193 -0.55 16.29 1.51
C SER A 193 -1.09 17.67 1.13
N LYS A 194 -2.26 18.04 1.65
CA LYS A 194 -2.87 19.36 1.46
C LYS A 194 -2.05 20.47 2.11
N VAL A 195 -1.58 20.28 3.35
CA VAL A 195 -0.68 21.24 4.02
C VAL A 195 0.60 21.45 3.21
N LEU A 196 1.25 20.36 2.77
CA LEU A 196 2.45 20.44 1.93
C LEU A 196 2.20 21.25 0.65
N LYS A 197 1.06 21.03 0.00
CA LYS A 197 0.71 21.73 -1.24
C LYS A 197 0.34 23.20 -1.01
N ASP A 198 -0.52 23.48 -0.04
CA ASP A 198 -1.10 24.81 0.16
C ASP A 198 -0.10 25.77 0.82
N GLU A 199 0.67 25.31 1.80
CA GLU A 199 1.59 26.17 2.57
C GLU A 199 3.00 26.22 1.94
N PHE A 200 3.42 25.16 1.26
CA PHE A 200 4.80 25.02 0.77
C PHE A 200 4.91 24.78 -0.74
N ASN A 201 3.79 24.64 -1.46
CA ASN A 201 3.77 24.27 -2.89
C ASN A 201 4.57 22.98 -3.19
N LEU A 202 4.53 22.01 -2.27
CA LEU A 202 5.21 20.73 -2.39
C LEU A 202 4.21 19.60 -2.69
N VAL A 203 4.63 18.66 -3.54
CA VAL A 203 3.91 17.42 -3.82
C VAL A 203 4.78 16.25 -3.36
N MET A 204 4.23 15.41 -2.48
CA MET A 204 4.91 14.20 -2.01
C MET A 204 4.60 13.05 -2.96
N ASN A 205 5.64 12.47 -3.57
CA ASN A 205 5.53 11.19 -4.27
C ASN A 205 5.95 10.05 -3.36
N ALA A 206 5.42 8.85 -3.58
CA ALA A 206 5.81 7.61 -2.91
C ALA A 206 5.94 6.47 -3.93
N GLY A 207 6.95 5.63 -3.76
CA GLY A 207 7.06 4.31 -4.37
C GLY A 207 7.16 3.25 -3.28
N PHE A 208 6.70 2.04 -3.56
CA PHE A 208 6.67 0.92 -2.60
C PHE A 208 7.41 -0.29 -3.18
N GLU A 209 8.30 -0.85 -2.37
CA GLU A 209 8.85 -2.20 -2.53
C GLU A 209 8.05 -3.13 -1.61
N ILE A 210 7.34 -4.09 -2.20
CA ILE A 210 6.46 -4.99 -1.47
C ILE A 210 7.11 -6.36 -1.39
N GLU A 211 7.67 -6.67 -0.22
CA GLU A 211 8.12 -8.00 0.11
C GLU A 211 6.95 -8.87 0.60
N PHE A 212 6.89 -10.12 0.13
CA PHE A 212 5.90 -11.11 0.55
C PHE A 212 6.45 -12.53 0.49
N PHE A 213 5.90 -13.42 1.31
CA PHE A 213 6.20 -14.85 1.27
C PHE A 213 5.08 -15.62 0.60
N LEU A 214 5.44 -16.55 -0.28
CA LEU A 214 4.56 -17.59 -0.77
C LEU A 214 4.75 -18.86 0.07
N LEU A 215 3.65 -19.40 0.57
CA LEU A 215 3.60 -20.63 1.34
C LEU A 215 2.73 -21.66 0.61
N LYS A 216 3.14 -22.93 0.67
CA LYS A 216 2.36 -24.06 0.19
C LYS A 216 1.86 -24.89 1.36
N SER A 217 0.65 -25.41 1.21
CA SER A 217 0.05 -26.34 2.15
C SER A 217 0.65 -27.74 1.95
N VAL A 218 1.06 -28.37 3.05
CA VAL A 218 1.49 -29.77 3.08
C VAL A 218 0.79 -30.49 4.23
N LEU A 219 0.46 -31.76 4.04
CA LEU A 219 -0.04 -32.61 5.10
C LEU A 219 1.12 -33.32 5.78
N ARG A 220 1.28 -33.10 7.09
CA ARG A 220 2.21 -33.83 7.95
C ARG A 220 1.48 -34.39 9.14
N GLU A 221 1.60 -35.70 9.37
CA GLU A 221 0.95 -36.39 10.50
C GLU A 221 -0.57 -36.11 10.60
N GLY A 222 -1.24 -35.95 9.46
CA GLY A 222 -2.67 -35.64 9.40
C GLY A 222 -3.03 -34.18 9.70
N LYS A 223 -2.05 -33.29 9.88
CA LYS A 223 -2.24 -31.85 10.06
C LYS A 223 -1.76 -31.07 8.84
N GLU A 224 -2.50 -30.04 8.50
CA GLU A 224 -2.11 -29.09 7.47
C GLU A 224 -1.06 -28.12 8.01
N GLU A 225 0.09 -28.03 7.34
CA GLU A 225 1.17 -27.10 7.64
C GLU A 225 1.45 -26.20 6.43
N TRP A 226 1.70 -24.91 6.69
CA TRP A 226 2.15 -23.97 5.67
C TRP A 226 3.67 -23.88 5.69
N VAL A 227 4.31 -24.35 4.62
CA VAL A 227 5.77 -24.31 4.46
C VAL A 227 6.17 -23.35 3.34
N PRO A 228 7.40 -22.80 3.36
CA PRO A 228 7.91 -21.98 2.26
C PRO A 228 7.71 -22.63 0.89
N PHE A 229 7.32 -21.80 -0.10
CA PHE A 229 7.17 -22.21 -1.49
C PHE A 229 8.44 -22.92 -2.00
N ASP A 230 9.58 -22.28 -1.77
CA ASP A 230 10.92 -22.81 -2.02
C ASP A 230 11.91 -22.45 -0.90
N THR A 231 13.17 -22.88 -1.04
CA THR A 231 14.28 -22.56 -0.13
C THR A 231 15.52 -22.06 -0.86
N THR A 232 15.32 -21.46 -2.02
CA THR A 232 16.40 -20.98 -2.90
C THR A 232 17.04 -19.69 -2.37
N PRO A 233 18.26 -19.34 -2.81
CA PRO A 233 18.92 -18.11 -2.38
C PRO A 233 18.39 -16.87 -3.10
N TYR A 234 18.79 -15.71 -2.58
CA TYR A 234 18.54 -14.38 -3.15
C TYR A 234 18.79 -14.32 -4.67
N CYS A 235 17.89 -13.65 -5.40
CA CYS A 235 17.92 -13.50 -6.86
C CYS A 235 18.06 -14.81 -7.65
N SER A 236 17.57 -15.93 -7.13
CA SER A 236 17.61 -17.21 -7.84
C SER A 236 16.71 -17.23 -9.08
N THR A 237 17.29 -17.46 -10.26
CA THR A 237 16.54 -17.68 -11.50
C THR A 237 15.57 -18.85 -11.38
N SER A 238 15.96 -19.95 -10.72
CA SER A 238 15.09 -21.12 -10.60
C SER A 238 13.87 -20.87 -9.70
N SER A 239 14.00 -19.96 -8.72
CA SER A 239 12.88 -19.52 -7.87
C SER A 239 11.87 -18.71 -8.68
N PHE A 240 12.39 -17.74 -9.44
CA PHE A 240 11.57 -16.95 -10.34
C PHE A 240 10.86 -17.84 -11.36
N ASP A 241 11.58 -18.76 -12.02
CA ASP A 241 10.99 -19.68 -13.00
C ASP A 241 9.86 -20.51 -12.39
N ALA A 242 10.05 -21.03 -11.16
CA ALA A 242 9.06 -21.81 -10.46
C ALA A 242 7.80 -21.00 -10.10
N ALA A 243 7.95 -19.72 -9.72
CA ALA A 243 6.84 -18.83 -9.39
C ALA A 243 6.28 -18.07 -10.62
N SER A 244 6.93 -18.15 -11.77
CA SER A 244 6.66 -17.32 -12.95
C SER A 244 5.20 -17.33 -13.42
N PRO A 245 4.44 -18.46 -13.43
CA PRO A 245 3.05 -18.42 -13.86
C PRO A 245 2.17 -17.53 -12.97
N LEU A 246 2.38 -17.62 -11.65
CA LEU A 246 1.70 -16.78 -10.66
C LEU A 246 2.15 -15.32 -10.80
N LEU A 247 3.45 -15.09 -10.90
CA LEU A 247 4.03 -13.75 -10.96
C LEU A 247 3.63 -13.00 -12.23
N HIS A 248 3.58 -13.68 -13.38
CA HIS A 248 3.06 -13.11 -14.63
C HIS A 248 1.60 -12.71 -14.51
N GLU A 249 0.76 -13.52 -13.85
CA GLU A 249 -0.64 -13.17 -13.62
C GLU A 249 -0.80 -12.01 -12.63
N VAL A 250 0.06 -11.90 -11.62
CA VAL A 250 0.12 -10.73 -10.73
C VAL A 250 0.46 -9.47 -11.54
N VAL A 251 1.52 -9.50 -12.34
CA VAL A 251 1.94 -8.34 -13.15
C VAL A 251 0.83 -7.93 -14.13
N ALA A 252 0.27 -8.87 -14.89
CA ALA A 252 -0.82 -8.60 -15.83
C ALA A 252 -2.07 -8.00 -15.14
N ALA A 253 -2.40 -8.48 -13.93
CA ALA A 253 -3.50 -7.93 -13.16
C ALA A 253 -3.20 -6.49 -12.69
N LEU A 254 -1.98 -6.20 -12.24
CA LEU A 254 -1.57 -4.85 -11.83
C LEU A 254 -1.57 -3.88 -13.01
N GLU A 255 -1.06 -4.30 -14.17
CA GLU A 255 -1.09 -3.51 -15.41
C GLU A 255 -2.53 -3.16 -15.81
N SER A 256 -3.47 -4.11 -15.70
CA SER A 256 -4.89 -3.85 -15.97
C SER A 256 -5.53 -2.83 -15.00
N LEU A 257 -4.93 -2.63 -13.84
CA LEU A 257 -5.31 -1.62 -12.84
C LEU A 257 -4.54 -0.30 -13.01
N ASN A 258 -3.71 -0.17 -14.05
CA ASN A 258 -2.79 0.95 -14.29
C ASN A 258 -1.74 1.11 -13.17
N ILE A 259 -1.29 0.01 -12.58
CA ILE A 259 -0.23 -0.01 -11.57
C ILE A 259 1.05 -0.55 -12.22
N THR A 260 2.05 0.31 -12.38
CA THR A 260 3.35 -0.06 -12.96
C THR A 260 4.17 -0.88 -11.99
N VAL A 261 4.65 -2.04 -12.45
CA VAL A 261 5.66 -2.85 -11.77
C VAL A 261 7.01 -2.56 -12.43
N GLU A 262 7.98 -2.10 -11.64
CA GLU A 262 9.32 -1.75 -12.11
C GLU A 262 10.29 -2.94 -12.00
N GLN A 263 10.14 -3.74 -10.95
CA GLN A 263 11.04 -4.86 -10.67
C GLN A 263 10.34 -5.97 -9.90
N LEU A 264 10.80 -7.20 -10.10
CA LEU A 264 10.36 -8.39 -9.39
C LEU A 264 11.53 -9.38 -9.27
N HIS A 265 11.77 -9.92 -8.08
CA HIS A 265 12.78 -10.96 -7.87
C HIS A 265 12.44 -11.85 -6.67
N ALA A 266 13.11 -13.02 -6.62
CA ALA A 266 13.21 -13.80 -5.40
C ALA A 266 14.11 -13.07 -4.39
N GLU A 267 13.65 -13.00 -3.16
CA GLU A 267 14.31 -12.31 -2.06
C GLU A 267 15.05 -13.30 -1.13
N SER A 268 15.76 -12.79 -0.14
CA SER A 268 16.67 -13.55 0.73
C SER A 268 15.96 -14.59 1.62
N GLY A 269 14.68 -14.38 1.92
CA GLY A 269 13.87 -15.32 2.69
C GLY A 269 13.39 -16.52 1.86
N LYS A 270 13.24 -17.67 2.53
CA LYS A 270 12.73 -18.90 1.89
C LYS A 270 11.31 -18.67 1.35
N GLY A 271 11.14 -18.78 0.03
CA GLY A 271 9.87 -18.50 -0.65
C GLY A 271 9.45 -17.03 -0.59
N GLN A 272 10.40 -16.12 -0.37
CA GLN A 272 10.17 -14.68 -0.34
C GLN A 272 10.37 -14.09 -1.73
N PHE A 273 9.53 -13.12 -2.07
CA PHE A 273 9.62 -12.34 -3.29
C PHE A 273 9.47 -10.85 -2.96
N GLU A 274 10.09 -10.01 -3.77
CA GLU A 274 9.91 -8.56 -3.72
C GLU A 274 9.35 -8.07 -5.05
N LEU A 275 8.31 -7.23 -4.98
CA LEU A 275 7.73 -6.53 -6.12
C LEU A 275 7.83 -5.03 -5.90
N ALA A 276 8.59 -4.33 -6.75
CA ALA A 276 8.76 -2.89 -6.71
C ALA A 276 7.77 -2.19 -7.67
N LEU A 277 7.06 -1.19 -7.15
CA LEU A 277 6.12 -0.38 -7.92
C LEU A 277 6.74 0.94 -8.38
N GLY A 278 6.23 1.46 -9.50
CA GLY A 278 6.52 2.83 -9.94
C GLY A 278 6.05 3.86 -8.90
N TYR A 279 6.82 4.95 -8.74
CA TYR A 279 6.45 6.02 -7.83
C TYR A 279 5.36 6.92 -8.43
N THR A 280 4.51 7.48 -7.57
CA THR A 280 3.46 8.45 -7.96
C THR A 280 3.08 9.31 -6.75
N GLU A 281 2.13 10.22 -6.88
CA GLU A 281 1.65 11.03 -5.75
C GLU A 281 1.25 10.13 -4.58
N CYS A 282 1.62 10.50 -3.35
CA CYS A 282 1.55 9.60 -2.19
C CYS A 282 0.16 9.03 -1.91
N THR A 283 -0.92 9.78 -2.19
CA THR A 283 -2.29 9.27 -2.01
C THR A 283 -2.61 8.16 -3.02
N VAL A 284 -2.16 8.31 -4.27
CA VAL A 284 -2.30 7.31 -5.33
C VAL A 284 -1.40 6.10 -5.03
N ALA A 285 -0.16 6.33 -4.61
CA ALA A 285 0.77 5.27 -4.24
C ALA A 285 0.22 4.41 -3.10
N ALA A 286 -0.39 5.02 -2.09
CA ALA A 286 -1.03 4.29 -0.98
C ALA A 286 -2.21 3.43 -1.46
N ASN A 287 -3.03 3.93 -2.41
CA ASN A 287 -4.08 3.13 -3.02
C ASN A 287 -3.49 1.94 -3.81
N ASN A 288 -2.43 2.18 -4.59
CA ASN A 288 -1.75 1.16 -5.39
C ASN A 288 -1.18 0.05 -4.50
N LEU A 289 -0.62 0.39 -3.33
CA LEU A 289 -0.18 -0.60 -2.34
C LEU A 289 -1.33 -1.51 -1.88
N ILE A 290 -2.50 -0.93 -1.60
CA ILE A 290 -3.69 -1.69 -1.17
C ILE A 290 -4.10 -2.68 -2.27
N PHE A 291 -4.26 -2.19 -3.50
CA PHE A 291 -4.63 -3.03 -4.64
C PHE A 291 -3.59 -4.12 -4.92
N THR A 292 -2.30 -3.79 -4.79
CA THR A 292 -1.21 -4.73 -5.04
C THR A 292 -1.25 -5.93 -4.11
N ARG A 293 -1.47 -5.69 -2.80
CA ARG A 293 -1.61 -6.79 -1.85
C ARG A 293 -2.87 -7.62 -2.11
N GLU A 294 -3.98 -7.00 -2.54
CA GLU A 294 -5.19 -7.74 -2.92
C GLU A 294 -4.96 -8.64 -4.15
N VAL A 295 -4.26 -8.12 -5.17
CA VAL A 295 -3.87 -8.88 -6.37
C VAL A 295 -3.01 -10.08 -5.98
N ILE A 296 -1.91 -9.85 -5.25
CA ILE A 296 -0.97 -10.91 -4.85
C ILE A 296 -1.70 -12.01 -4.07
N ARG A 297 -2.55 -11.64 -3.09
CA ARG A 297 -3.33 -12.63 -2.32
C ARG A 297 -4.31 -13.40 -3.18
N ALA A 298 -5.00 -12.72 -4.09
CA ALA A 298 -6.01 -13.34 -4.93
C ALA A 298 -5.41 -14.32 -5.93
N VAL A 299 -4.34 -13.90 -6.62
CA VAL A 299 -3.62 -14.75 -7.56
C VAL A 299 -2.97 -15.91 -6.81
N ALA A 300 -2.28 -15.68 -5.68
CA ALA A 300 -1.69 -16.77 -4.90
C ALA A 300 -2.72 -17.85 -4.51
N ARG A 301 -3.91 -17.45 -4.05
CA ARG A 301 -5.00 -18.38 -3.74
C ARG A 301 -5.46 -19.19 -4.95
N LYS A 302 -5.48 -18.59 -6.15
CA LYS A 302 -5.83 -19.29 -7.41
C LYS A 302 -4.85 -20.43 -7.70
N TYR A 303 -3.58 -20.28 -7.31
CA TYR A 303 -2.53 -21.30 -7.43
C TYR A 303 -2.44 -22.23 -6.21
N GLY A 304 -3.38 -22.17 -5.26
CA GLY A 304 -3.34 -23.00 -4.05
C GLY A 304 -2.26 -22.60 -3.05
N LEU A 305 -1.73 -21.37 -3.16
CA LEU A 305 -0.70 -20.83 -2.28
C LEU A 305 -1.28 -19.78 -1.34
N LEU A 306 -0.61 -19.60 -0.20
CA LEU A 306 -0.87 -18.51 0.74
C LEU A 306 0.22 -17.44 0.59
N ALA A 307 -0.17 -16.23 0.21
CA ALA A 307 0.70 -15.07 0.26
C ALA A 307 0.57 -14.34 1.60
N THR A 308 1.69 -14.10 2.29
CA THR A 308 1.73 -13.35 3.55
C THR A 308 2.72 -12.19 3.49
N PHE A 309 2.36 -11.10 4.16
CA PHE A 309 3.14 -9.85 4.29
C PHE A 309 3.54 -9.60 5.75
N VAL A 310 3.37 -10.61 6.60
CA VAL A 310 3.72 -10.50 8.02
C VAL A 310 5.24 -10.37 8.12
N PRO A 311 5.76 -9.31 8.78
CA PRO A 311 7.19 -9.18 9.01
C PRO A 311 7.68 -10.30 9.93
N LYS A 312 8.93 -10.69 9.76
CA LYS A 312 9.58 -11.70 10.59
C LYS A 312 10.41 -11.06 11.70
#